data_AF-X1SE79-F1
#
_entry.id   AF-X1SE79-F1
#
_cell.length_a   1.000
_cell.length_b   1.000
_cell.length_c   1.000
_cell.angle_alpha   90.00
_cell.angle_beta   90.00
_cell.angle_gamma   90.00
#
_symmetry.space_group_name_H-M   'P 1'
#
loop_
_entity.id
_entity.type
_entity.pdbx_description
1 polymer ?
#
loop_
_entity_poly.entity_id
_entity_poly.type
_entity_poly.pdbx_seq_one_letter_code
_entity_poly.pdbx_strand_id
1 'polypeptide(L)'
;LAIDWKISASFSIDITSEQKSLTLLNTMKKSFAESPLYYLLSEPLDPGSKIKLNLNFKNTFESSENKSEFGSNQWYPRLYWDGLQTHDSFSVKLEIPEGYALAISGRLNENTGRYTIDRAKSFGIYLGKDQNTESCEIDDILITTLFSDKGAKAAKVCLETAVDCIKFYKDWLGFYPYKFLYIIPGGRGRWGGYPFSTGIVVIHGEETYKEGEPLTHWQRITAHEIGHQYWGEWVLDPNSPAWVWIGMGIFADTEYILARKIDPQRRQGWMSNYIKGISNYYDTTVDIPPASLAKIKYDHNNTVIHSKGFSIISALDSVLG
;
A
#
# COMPACT_ATOMS: atom_id res chain seq x y z
N LEU A 1 -14.37 13.22 19.67
CA LEU A 1 -13.52 12.16 19.08
C LEU A 1 -14.16 11.71 17.77
N ALA A 2 -13.42 11.63 16.67
CA ALA A 2 -13.93 11.12 15.39
C ALA A 2 -13.24 9.80 15.04
N ILE A 3 -14.01 8.79 14.64
CA ILE A 3 -13.54 7.44 14.34
C ILE A 3 -13.94 7.08 12.91
N ASP A 4 -12.97 6.66 12.10
CA ASP A 4 -13.20 6.09 10.79
C ASP A 4 -13.72 4.66 10.94
N TRP A 5 -15.04 4.53 10.98
CA TRP A 5 -15.78 3.28 11.07
C TRP A 5 -17.24 3.49 10.68
N LYS A 6 -18.00 2.42 10.53
CA LYS A 6 -19.45 2.48 10.29
C LYS A 6 -20.19 1.51 11.19
N ILE A 7 -21.48 1.75 11.39
CA ILE A 7 -22.36 0.84 12.12
C ILE A 7 -23.43 0.32 11.16
N SER A 8 -23.59 -1.00 11.08
CA SER A 8 -24.61 -1.68 10.28
C SER A 8 -24.84 -3.11 10.81
N ALA A 9 -25.62 -3.93 10.10
CA ALA A 9 -25.79 -5.35 10.47
C ALA A 9 -24.47 -6.15 10.50
N SER A 10 -23.51 -5.77 9.65
CA SER A 10 -22.21 -6.45 9.56
C SER A 10 -21.10 -5.74 10.34
N PHE A 11 -21.33 -4.52 10.82
CA PHE A 11 -20.32 -3.69 11.45
C PHE A 11 -20.83 -3.17 12.79
N SER A 12 -20.11 -3.45 13.87
CA SER A 12 -20.40 -2.88 15.19
C SER A 12 -19.16 -2.33 15.84
N ILE A 13 -19.35 -1.38 16.75
CA ILE A 13 -18.30 -0.81 17.58
C ILE A 13 -18.91 -0.32 18.88
N ASP A 14 -18.25 -0.64 19.98
CA ASP A 14 -18.46 -0.07 21.31
C ASP A 14 -17.13 0.51 21.78
N ILE A 15 -17.17 1.73 22.33
CA ILE A 15 -15.97 2.46 22.75
C ILE A 15 -16.12 2.83 24.21
N THR A 16 -15.11 2.48 25.00
CA THR A 16 -15.02 2.85 26.41
C THR A 16 -13.74 3.62 26.69
N SER A 17 -13.83 4.57 27.63
CA SER A 17 -12.69 5.25 28.25
C SER A 17 -12.86 5.15 29.77
N GLU A 18 -11.81 4.76 30.49
CA GLU A 18 -11.87 4.60 31.96
C GLU A 18 -13.10 3.81 32.44
N GLN A 19 -13.43 2.74 31.72
CA GLN A 19 -14.58 1.84 31.99
C GLN A 19 -15.97 2.47 31.78
N LYS A 20 -16.06 3.70 31.24
CA LYS A 20 -17.31 4.33 30.84
C LYS A 20 -17.49 4.27 29.33
N SER A 21 -18.67 3.84 28.88
CA SER A 21 -19.03 3.88 27.45
C SER A 21 -19.15 5.33 26.98
N LEU A 22 -18.60 5.60 25.79
CA LEU A 22 -18.70 6.92 25.16
C LEU A 22 -20.01 7.04 24.39
N THR A 23 -20.61 8.23 24.44
CA THR A 23 -21.88 8.51 23.75
C THR A 23 -21.63 8.79 22.27
N LEU A 24 -22.24 7.99 21.40
CA LEU A 24 -22.28 8.25 19.96
C LEU A 24 -23.18 9.47 19.68
N LEU A 25 -22.66 10.42 18.92
CA LEU A 25 -23.33 11.67 18.55
C LEU A 25 -23.98 11.62 17.16
N ASN A 26 -23.63 10.64 16.31
CA ASN A 26 -24.23 10.48 14.99
C ASN A 26 -25.74 10.21 15.11
N THR A 27 -26.51 10.75 14.17
CA THR A 27 -27.92 10.36 14.02
C THR A 27 -28.00 8.96 13.40
N MET A 28 -28.52 8.00 14.14
CA MET A 28 -28.75 6.63 13.65
C MET A 28 -30.02 6.58 12.78
N LYS A 29 -29.91 6.13 11.53
CA LYS A 29 -31.07 5.84 10.67
C LYS A 29 -31.23 4.33 10.55
N LYS A 30 -32.30 3.74 11.10
CA LYS A 30 -32.53 2.27 11.03
C LYS A 30 -31.31 1.45 11.49
N SER A 31 -30.71 1.82 12.62
CA SER A 31 -29.50 1.17 13.18
C SER A 31 -28.24 1.27 12.30
N PHE A 32 -28.17 2.30 11.47
CA PHE A 32 -27.03 2.58 10.60
C PHE A 32 -26.42 3.95 10.90
N ALA A 33 -25.09 4.03 10.90
CA ALA A 33 -24.31 5.27 10.90
C ALA A 33 -23.07 5.15 10.01
N GLU A 34 -22.79 6.22 9.27
CA GLU A 34 -21.64 6.32 8.37
C GLU A 34 -20.43 6.95 9.04
N SER A 35 -19.26 6.64 8.47
CA SER A 35 -17.99 7.26 8.83
C SER A 35 -17.98 8.76 8.47
N PRO A 36 -17.38 9.63 9.30
CA PRO A 36 -16.82 9.31 10.62
C PRO A 36 -17.90 9.23 11.72
N LEU A 37 -17.65 8.35 12.70
CA LEU A 37 -18.43 8.28 13.93
C LEU A 37 -17.87 9.26 14.96
N TYR A 38 -18.73 10.14 15.47
CA TYR A 38 -18.43 11.15 16.47
C TYR A 38 -18.83 10.66 17.85
N TYR A 39 -17.87 10.60 18.76
CA TYR A 39 -18.07 10.24 20.15
C TYR A 39 -17.77 11.43 21.06
N LEU A 40 -18.65 11.64 22.04
CA LEU A 40 -18.43 12.59 23.13
C LEU A 40 -17.46 11.97 24.14
N LEU A 41 -16.36 12.66 24.42
CA LEU A 41 -15.46 12.30 25.51
C LEU A 41 -16.10 12.69 26.84
N SER A 42 -15.85 11.90 27.89
CA SER A 42 -16.38 12.19 29.23
C SER A 42 -15.81 13.49 29.79
N GLU A 43 -14.56 13.83 29.44
CA GLU A 43 -13.89 15.07 29.81
C GLU A 43 -13.11 15.61 28.59
N PRO A 44 -12.94 16.95 28.48
CA PRO A 44 -12.06 17.54 27.47
C PRO A 44 -10.62 17.05 27.60
N LEU A 45 -9.91 16.95 26.47
CA LEU A 45 -8.48 16.62 26.45
C LEU A 45 -7.65 17.87 26.18
N ASP A 46 -6.71 18.17 27.09
CA ASP A 46 -5.74 19.24 26.90
C ASP A 46 -4.68 18.87 25.85
N PRO A 47 -4.09 19.86 25.12
CA PRO A 47 -2.99 19.61 24.21
C PRO A 47 -1.81 18.88 24.88
N GLY A 48 -1.33 17.80 24.26
CA GLY A 48 -0.24 16.97 24.78
C GLY A 48 -0.68 15.86 25.76
N SER A 49 -1.92 15.91 26.25
CA SER A 49 -2.49 14.84 27.06
C SER A 49 -2.76 13.58 26.24
N LYS A 50 -2.85 12.44 26.93
CA LYS A 50 -3.11 11.13 26.33
C LYS A 50 -4.38 10.54 26.92
N ILE A 51 -5.11 9.80 26.10
CA ILE A 51 -6.28 9.02 26.51
C ILE A 51 -6.09 7.58 26.07
N LYS A 52 -6.60 6.63 26.86
CA LYS A 52 -6.69 5.22 26.47
C LYS A 52 -8.14 4.88 26.16
N LEU A 53 -8.37 4.43 24.94
CA LEU A 53 -9.67 3.95 24.49
C LEU A 53 -9.62 2.43 24.37
N ASN A 54 -10.68 1.75 24.82
CA ASN A 54 -10.88 0.33 24.53
C ASN A 54 -12.05 0.20 23.56
N LEU A 55 -11.79 -0.42 22.42
CA LEU A 55 -12.74 -0.58 21.34
C LEU A 55 -13.09 -2.05 21.19
N ASN A 56 -14.36 -2.40 21.35
CA ASN A 56 -14.89 -3.72 21.01
C ASN A 56 -15.64 -3.59 19.70
N PHE A 57 -15.14 -4.20 18.63
CA PHE A 57 -15.73 -4.06 17.30
C PHE A 57 -15.90 -5.41 16.61
N LYS A 58 -16.79 -5.44 15.63
CA LYS A 58 -17.02 -6.59 14.76
C LYS A 58 -17.15 -6.11 13.33
N ASN A 59 -16.58 -6.88 12.41
CA ASN A 59 -16.80 -6.75 10.98
C ASN A 59 -17.05 -8.14 10.39
N THR A 60 -18.20 -8.33 9.77
CA THR A 60 -18.52 -9.55 9.01
C THR A 60 -18.28 -9.29 7.53
N PHE A 61 -17.31 -10.00 6.97
CA PHE A 61 -17.07 -10.01 5.53
C PHE A 61 -17.89 -11.13 4.89
N GLU A 62 -18.70 -10.80 3.88
CA GLU A 62 -19.35 -11.81 3.06
C GLU A 62 -18.29 -12.50 2.19
N SER A 63 -17.91 -13.71 2.62
CA SER A 63 -17.22 -14.67 1.77
C SER A 63 -18.25 -15.31 0.86
N SER A 64 -18.19 -15.05 -0.45
CA SER A 64 -18.84 -15.99 -1.37
C SER A 64 -18.13 -17.34 -1.25
N GLU A 65 -18.85 -18.46 -1.39
CA GLU A 65 -18.31 -19.82 -1.26
C GLU A 65 -17.07 -20.09 -2.14
N ASN A 66 -16.81 -19.23 -3.12
CA ASN A 66 -15.73 -19.33 -4.10
C ASN A 66 -14.54 -18.38 -3.84
N LYS A 67 -14.49 -17.61 -2.75
CA LYS A 67 -13.32 -16.75 -2.48
C LYS A 67 -12.25 -17.54 -1.72
N SER A 68 -11.18 -17.88 -2.42
CA SER A 68 -9.94 -18.44 -1.87
C SER A 68 -9.12 -17.40 -1.10
N GLU A 69 -9.50 -16.13 -1.07
CA GLU A 69 -8.66 -15.05 -0.56
C GLU A 69 -9.46 -14.04 0.27
N PHE A 70 -8.84 -13.52 1.32
CA PHE A 70 -9.32 -12.38 2.10
C PHE A 70 -8.23 -11.32 2.18
N GLY A 71 -8.57 -10.05 1.95
CA GLY A 71 -7.64 -8.95 2.10
C GLY A 71 -8.34 -7.70 2.62
N SER A 72 -7.79 -7.09 3.67
CA SER A 72 -8.23 -5.77 4.13
C SER A 72 -7.11 -5.00 4.85
N ASN A 73 -7.08 -3.68 4.65
CA ASN A 73 -6.29 -2.71 5.40
C ASN A 73 -7.17 -1.72 6.20
N GLN A 74 -8.49 -2.00 6.25
CA GLN A 74 -9.54 -1.22 6.93
C GLN A 74 -10.44 -2.15 7.76
N TRP A 75 -9.87 -3.23 8.29
CA TRP A 75 -10.60 -4.23 9.08
C TRP A 75 -10.78 -3.82 10.55
N TYR A 76 -10.19 -2.69 10.96
CA TYR A 76 -10.20 -2.16 12.32
C TYR A 76 -10.59 -0.67 12.33
N PRO A 77 -11.23 -0.17 13.40
CA PRO A 77 -11.54 1.25 13.56
C PRO A 77 -10.27 2.09 13.72
N ARG A 78 -10.27 3.31 13.14
CA ARG A 78 -9.14 4.24 13.21
C ARG A 78 -9.58 5.61 13.69
N LEU A 79 -8.66 6.40 14.23
CA LEU A 79 -8.92 7.83 14.44
C LEU A 79 -9.10 8.51 13.08
N TYR A 80 -10.10 9.39 12.98
CA TYR A 80 -10.35 10.17 11.78
C TYR A 80 -9.73 11.56 11.90
N TRP A 81 -8.84 11.88 10.97
CA TRP A 81 -8.07 13.14 10.94
C TRP A 81 -8.42 14.01 9.73
N ASP A 82 -9.70 14.07 9.35
CA ASP A 82 -10.18 14.88 8.22
C ASP A 82 -9.44 14.59 6.90
N GLY A 83 -9.23 13.30 6.64
CA GLY A 83 -8.52 12.82 5.45
C GLY A 83 -7.00 12.96 5.50
N LEU A 84 -6.42 13.54 6.56
CA LEU A 84 -4.98 13.58 6.75
C LEU A 84 -4.43 12.17 7.00
N GLN A 85 -3.40 11.81 6.23
CA GLN A 85 -2.67 10.57 6.45
C GLN A 85 -1.82 10.71 7.71
N THR A 86 -1.75 9.63 8.49
CA THR A 86 -0.96 9.57 9.72
C THR A 86 -0.14 8.29 9.76
N HIS A 87 0.85 8.31 10.64
CA HIS A 87 1.62 7.13 11.00
C HIS A 87 1.18 6.66 12.38
N ASP A 88 0.76 5.41 12.46
CA ASP A 88 0.38 4.74 13.70
C ASP A 88 1.40 3.63 14.04
N SER A 89 1.35 3.16 15.29
CA SER A 89 2.14 2.01 15.73
C SER A 89 1.20 0.88 16.13
N PHE A 90 1.52 -0.34 15.73
CA PHE A 90 0.64 -1.49 15.86
C PHE A 90 1.32 -2.64 16.60
N SER A 91 0.54 -3.32 17.42
CA SER A 91 0.89 -4.61 18.02
C SER A 91 -0.32 -5.53 17.96
N VAL A 92 -0.34 -6.45 17.01
CA VAL A 92 -1.53 -7.23 16.65
C VAL A 92 -1.28 -8.72 16.88
N LYS A 93 -2.23 -9.37 17.55
CA LYS A 93 -2.31 -10.83 17.64
C LYS A 93 -3.43 -11.29 16.73
N LEU A 94 -3.19 -12.33 15.93
CA LEU A 94 -4.18 -12.92 15.04
C LEU A 94 -4.34 -14.41 15.31
N GLU A 95 -5.54 -14.90 15.08
CA GLU A 95 -5.87 -16.31 14.98
C GLU A 95 -6.31 -16.55 13.55
N ILE A 96 -5.59 -17.41 12.83
CA ILE A 96 -5.77 -17.62 11.40
C ILE A 96 -6.29 -19.06 11.19
N PRO A 97 -7.35 -19.25 10.39
CA PRO A 97 -7.82 -20.59 10.07
C PRO A 97 -6.74 -21.43 9.38
N GLU A 98 -6.76 -22.75 9.60
CA GLU A 98 -5.85 -23.67 8.91
C GLU A 98 -6.02 -23.58 7.38
N GLY A 99 -4.93 -23.80 6.64
CA GLY A 99 -4.92 -23.80 5.17
C GLY A 99 -4.78 -22.42 4.51
N TYR A 100 -4.57 -21.34 5.28
CA TYR A 100 -4.32 -20.00 4.76
C TYR A 100 -2.85 -19.59 4.91
N ALA A 101 -2.25 -19.12 3.81
CA ALA A 101 -1.02 -18.35 3.84
C ALA A 101 -1.32 -16.91 4.27
N LEU A 102 -0.42 -16.30 5.05
CA LEU A 102 -0.57 -14.96 5.61
C LEU A 102 0.43 -13.99 4.99
N ALA A 103 -0.07 -12.83 4.58
CA ALA A 103 0.72 -11.60 4.47
C ALA A 103 0.14 -10.55 5.43
N ILE A 104 1.02 -9.85 6.14
CA ILE A 104 0.60 -8.95 7.22
C ILE A 104 1.55 -7.78 7.38
N SER A 105 1.00 -6.60 7.71
CA SER A 105 1.82 -5.47 8.12
C SER A 105 2.42 -5.77 9.49
N GLY A 106 3.74 -5.82 9.60
CA GLY A 106 4.45 -6.01 10.85
C GLY A 106 5.26 -7.27 10.88
N ARG A 107 6.31 -7.25 11.68
CA ARG A 107 7.17 -8.41 11.90
C ARG A 107 6.72 -9.14 13.16
N LEU A 108 6.68 -10.46 13.10
CA LEU A 108 6.36 -11.29 14.27
C LEU A 108 7.43 -11.11 15.35
N ASN A 109 6.98 -10.74 16.55
CA ASN A 109 7.79 -10.78 17.75
C ASN A 109 7.49 -12.08 18.51
N GLU A 110 8.39 -13.05 18.36
CA GLU A 110 8.29 -14.40 18.94
C GLU A 110 8.06 -14.39 20.46
N ASN A 111 8.64 -13.42 21.19
CA ASN A 111 8.49 -13.34 22.64
C ASN A 111 7.07 -12.98 23.08
N THR A 112 6.31 -12.30 22.21
CA THR A 112 4.95 -11.83 22.52
C THR A 112 3.87 -12.56 21.71
N GLY A 113 4.26 -13.24 20.63
CA GLY A 113 3.33 -13.80 19.65
C GLY A 113 2.50 -12.73 18.93
N ARG A 114 3.04 -11.51 18.77
CA ARG A 114 2.35 -10.38 18.13
C ARG A 114 3.17 -9.85 16.95
N TYR A 115 2.48 -9.43 15.90
CA TYR A 115 3.06 -8.68 14.80
C TYR A 115 3.16 -7.22 15.18
N THR A 116 4.36 -6.66 15.06
CA THR A 116 4.65 -5.29 15.47
C THR A 116 5.21 -4.47 14.32
N ILE A 117 4.76 -3.23 14.22
CA ILE A 117 5.32 -2.21 13.34
C ILE A 117 5.13 -0.83 13.97
N ASP A 118 6.17 -0.01 13.90
CA ASP A 118 6.10 1.41 14.19
C ASP A 118 5.97 2.20 12.89
N ARG A 119 5.32 3.37 12.96
CA ARG A 119 5.16 4.30 11.85
C ARG A 119 4.54 3.70 10.58
N ALA A 120 3.51 2.87 10.74
CA ALA A 120 2.75 2.35 9.62
C ALA A 120 1.66 3.34 9.21
N LYS A 121 1.47 3.53 7.91
CA LYS A 121 0.34 4.28 7.35
C LYS A 121 -0.96 3.47 7.47
N SER A 122 -0.87 2.15 7.38
CA SER A 122 -1.99 1.24 7.58
C SER A 122 -1.52 -0.14 8.01
N PHE A 123 -2.39 -0.90 8.67
CA PHE A 123 -2.12 -2.28 9.06
C PHE A 123 -2.97 -3.26 8.23
N GLY A 124 -2.35 -3.89 7.25
CA GLY A 124 -2.99 -4.80 6.31
C GLY A 124 -2.91 -6.26 6.76
N ILE A 125 -3.93 -7.02 6.39
CA ILE A 125 -3.94 -8.48 6.44
C ILE A 125 -4.39 -8.99 5.08
N TYR A 126 -3.68 -9.98 4.57
CA TYR A 126 -4.10 -10.80 3.44
C TYR A 126 -3.95 -12.27 3.80
N LEU A 127 -4.97 -13.06 3.47
CA LEU A 127 -5.05 -14.50 3.66
C LEU A 127 -5.32 -15.15 2.31
N GLY A 128 -4.39 -15.98 1.84
CA GLY A 128 -4.52 -16.76 0.62
C GLY A 128 -4.69 -18.24 0.94
N LYS A 129 -5.87 -18.80 0.66
CA LYS A 129 -6.16 -20.22 0.86
C LYS A 129 -5.36 -21.05 -0.14
N ASP A 130 -4.73 -22.12 0.34
CA ASP A 130 -3.96 -23.07 -0.46
C ASP A 130 -2.83 -22.40 -1.29
N GLN A 131 -2.38 -21.21 -0.89
CA GLN A 131 -1.22 -20.54 -1.49
C GLN A 131 0.07 -21.02 -0.83
N ASN A 132 1.12 -21.12 -1.63
CA ASN A 132 2.47 -21.37 -1.15
C ASN A 132 3.09 -20.06 -0.65
N THR A 133 4.12 -20.20 0.18
CA THR A 133 4.97 -19.09 0.60
C THR A 133 6.43 -19.43 0.38
N GLU A 134 7.22 -18.42 0.00
CA GLU A 134 8.67 -18.50 -0.01
C GLU A 134 9.22 -17.24 0.66
N SER A 135 10.25 -17.39 1.49
CA SER A 135 10.82 -16.28 2.25
C SER A 135 12.34 -16.23 2.16
N CYS A 136 12.88 -15.02 2.20
CA CYS A 136 14.31 -14.74 2.29
C CYS A 136 14.53 -13.62 3.31
N GLU A 137 15.62 -13.69 4.06
CA GLU A 137 15.99 -12.65 5.02
C GLU A 137 17.30 -11.98 4.62
N ILE A 138 17.30 -10.65 4.59
CA ILE A 138 18.48 -9.83 4.31
C ILE A 138 18.59 -8.68 5.30
N ASP A 139 19.73 -8.52 5.96
CA ASP A 139 19.98 -7.43 6.92
C ASP A 139 18.82 -7.20 7.91
N ASP A 140 18.30 -8.29 8.48
CA ASP A 140 17.18 -8.28 9.44
C ASP A 140 15.82 -7.83 8.85
N ILE A 141 15.68 -7.91 7.52
CA ILE A 141 14.44 -7.66 6.77
C ILE A 141 13.93 -8.99 6.23
N LEU A 142 12.76 -9.42 6.70
CA LEU A 142 12.09 -10.63 6.21
C LEU A 142 11.25 -10.32 4.96
N ILE A 143 11.59 -10.91 3.83
CA ILE A 143 10.84 -10.76 2.59
C ILE A 143 10.13 -12.07 2.31
N THR A 144 8.81 -12.02 2.10
CA THR A 144 7.97 -13.19 1.85
C THR A 144 7.11 -12.96 0.61
N THR A 145 7.06 -13.94 -0.28
CA THR A 145 6.11 -13.94 -1.41
C THR A 145 5.07 -15.03 -1.21
N LEU A 146 3.81 -14.72 -1.52
CA LEU A 146 2.70 -15.68 -1.60
C LEU A 146 2.40 -15.97 -3.07
N PHE A 147 2.08 -17.22 -3.43
CA PHE A 147 1.82 -17.58 -4.82
C PHE A 147 1.06 -18.89 -4.98
N SER A 148 0.41 -19.06 -6.13
CA SER A 148 -0.07 -20.37 -6.59
C SER A 148 1.03 -21.15 -7.31
N ASP A 149 0.90 -22.47 -7.44
CA ASP A 149 1.86 -23.31 -8.19
C ASP A 149 2.14 -22.77 -9.60
N LYS A 150 1.11 -22.23 -10.26
CA LYS A 150 1.22 -21.64 -11.60
C LYS A 150 2.00 -20.32 -11.59
N GLY A 151 1.91 -19.54 -10.52
CA GLY A 151 2.64 -18.29 -10.32
C GLY A 151 4.07 -18.45 -9.80
N ALA A 152 4.47 -19.65 -9.38
CA ALA A 152 5.72 -19.89 -8.65
C ALA A 152 6.98 -19.29 -9.29
N LYS A 153 7.12 -19.39 -10.62
CA LYS A 153 8.30 -18.82 -11.30
C LYS A 153 8.33 -17.29 -11.26
N ALA A 154 7.19 -16.64 -11.49
CA ALA A 154 7.09 -15.19 -11.41
C ALA A 154 7.29 -14.70 -9.96
N ALA A 155 6.68 -15.37 -8.99
CA ALA A 155 6.82 -15.05 -7.58
C ALA A 155 8.28 -15.17 -7.09
N LYS A 156 8.98 -16.22 -7.51
CA LYS A 156 10.42 -16.36 -7.24
C LYS A 156 11.23 -15.19 -7.79
N VAL A 157 10.92 -14.74 -9.00
CA VAL A 157 11.57 -13.57 -9.60
C VAL A 157 11.24 -12.30 -8.84
N CYS A 158 10.01 -12.13 -8.36
CA CYS A 158 9.64 -11.02 -7.47
C CYS A 158 10.46 -11.07 -6.18
N LEU A 159 10.59 -12.23 -5.54
CA LEU A 159 11.39 -12.39 -4.31
C LEU A 159 12.87 -12.04 -4.53
N GLU A 160 13.49 -12.59 -5.58
CA GLU A 160 14.90 -12.32 -5.93
C GLU A 160 15.12 -10.84 -6.28
N THR A 161 14.19 -10.24 -7.04
CA THR A 161 14.22 -8.81 -7.37
C THR A 161 14.08 -7.97 -6.11
N ALA A 162 13.19 -8.33 -5.19
CA ALA A 162 12.99 -7.58 -3.97
C ALA A 162 14.24 -7.57 -3.09
N VAL A 163 14.91 -8.72 -2.97
CA VAL A 163 16.19 -8.85 -2.27
C VAL A 163 17.26 -7.91 -2.86
N ASP A 164 17.45 -7.93 -4.19
CA ASP A 164 18.47 -7.08 -4.83
C ASP A 164 18.09 -5.60 -4.82
N CYS A 165 16.80 -5.28 -5.06
CA CYS A 165 16.27 -3.93 -5.05
C CYS A 165 16.38 -3.27 -3.68
N ILE A 166 16.06 -3.98 -2.60
CA ILE A 166 16.21 -3.47 -1.23
C ILE A 166 17.68 -3.19 -0.91
N LYS A 167 18.62 -4.07 -1.31
CA LYS A 167 20.06 -3.81 -1.15
C LYS A 167 20.48 -2.55 -1.90
N PHE A 168 20.10 -2.45 -3.18
CA PHE A 168 20.38 -1.28 -4.00
C PHE A 168 19.82 0.01 -3.39
N TYR A 169 18.56 0.03 -2.96
CA TYR A 169 17.97 1.22 -2.34
C TYR A 169 18.58 1.54 -0.98
N LYS A 170 19.03 0.55 -0.21
CA LYS A 170 19.79 0.83 1.01
C LYS A 170 21.13 1.49 0.70
N ASP A 171 21.83 1.03 -0.33
CA ASP A 171 23.11 1.63 -0.75
C ASP A 171 22.92 3.04 -1.31
N TRP A 172 21.81 3.28 -2.03
CA TRP A 172 21.53 4.54 -2.71
C TRP A 172 20.81 5.57 -1.83
N LEU A 173 19.74 5.19 -1.13
CA LEU A 173 18.90 6.04 -0.27
C LEU A 173 19.29 5.97 1.21
N GLY A 174 20.17 5.04 1.59
CA GLY A 174 20.74 4.92 2.93
C GLY A 174 20.00 3.99 3.89
N PHE A 175 18.76 3.58 3.61
CA PHE A 175 17.97 2.70 4.48
C PHE A 175 16.86 2.00 3.69
N TYR A 176 16.20 1.01 4.30
CA TYR A 176 14.87 0.52 3.90
C TYR A 176 13.91 0.73 5.08
N PRO A 177 12.65 1.19 4.88
CA PRO A 177 11.84 1.72 5.99
C PRO A 177 11.32 0.68 6.96
N TYR A 178 11.22 -0.59 6.54
CA TYR A 178 10.52 -1.63 7.29
C TYR A 178 11.40 -2.87 7.51
N LYS A 179 11.09 -3.65 8.54
CA LYS A 179 11.80 -4.92 8.85
C LYS A 179 11.17 -6.14 8.16
N PHE A 180 10.24 -5.90 7.25
CA PHE A 180 9.56 -6.94 6.51
C PHE A 180 9.07 -6.39 5.16
N LEU A 181 8.78 -7.28 4.23
CA LEU A 181 8.05 -7.01 2.99
C LEU A 181 7.28 -8.27 2.59
N TYR A 182 5.99 -8.13 2.32
CA TYR A 182 5.18 -9.17 1.70
C TYR A 182 4.85 -8.82 0.26
N ILE A 183 5.00 -9.78 -0.64
CA ILE A 183 4.57 -9.71 -2.04
C ILE A 183 3.41 -10.70 -2.19
N ILE A 184 2.24 -10.19 -2.61
CA ILE A 184 1.04 -11.01 -2.79
C ILE A 184 0.58 -10.97 -4.25
N PRO A 185 -0.08 -12.05 -4.73
CA PRO A 185 -0.54 -12.09 -6.10
C PRO A 185 -1.71 -11.12 -6.29
N GLY A 186 -1.74 -10.48 -7.46
CA GLY A 186 -2.86 -9.66 -7.89
C GLY A 186 -3.76 -10.35 -8.92
N GLY A 187 -4.63 -9.56 -9.55
CA GLY A 187 -5.39 -9.97 -10.73
C GLY A 187 -4.55 -10.59 -11.87
N ARG A 188 -5.23 -11.36 -12.73
CA ARG A 188 -4.64 -12.22 -13.77
C ARG A 188 -3.95 -11.50 -14.94
N GLY A 189 -4.10 -10.18 -15.08
CA GLY A 189 -3.48 -9.40 -16.18
C GLY A 189 -2.11 -8.85 -15.82
N ARG A 190 -1.33 -8.38 -16.80
CA ARG A 190 -0.03 -7.69 -16.57
C ARG A 190 -0.20 -6.18 -16.56
N TRP A 191 -0.92 -5.65 -15.57
CA TRP A 191 -1.34 -4.24 -15.57
C TRP A 191 -0.65 -3.39 -14.50
N GLY A 192 0.35 -3.94 -13.81
CA GLY A 192 1.15 -3.24 -12.80
C GLY A 192 1.09 -3.92 -11.44
N GLY A 193 1.20 -3.11 -10.38
CA GLY A 193 0.99 -3.50 -9.01
C GLY A 193 0.38 -2.32 -8.24
N TYR A 194 0.29 -2.47 -6.92
CA TYR A 194 0.00 -1.36 -6.02
C TYR A 194 0.43 -1.69 -4.58
N PRO A 195 0.69 -0.68 -3.73
CA PRO A 195 0.84 -0.89 -2.29
C PRO A 195 -0.52 -1.26 -1.69
N PHE A 196 -0.64 -2.48 -1.19
CA PHE A 196 -1.87 -2.96 -0.54
C PHE A 196 -1.99 -2.40 0.87
N SER A 197 -0.89 -2.39 1.61
CA SER A 197 -0.76 -1.78 2.93
C SER A 197 0.73 -1.58 3.24
N THR A 198 1.05 -1.04 4.42
CA THR A 198 2.45 -0.81 4.78
C THR A 198 3.21 -2.13 4.83
N GLY A 199 4.25 -2.25 4.01
CA GLY A 199 5.07 -3.45 3.84
C GLY A 199 4.35 -4.62 3.15
N ILE A 200 3.23 -4.39 2.46
CA ILE A 200 2.56 -5.40 1.62
C ILE A 200 2.30 -4.81 0.23
N VAL A 201 2.84 -5.46 -0.80
CA VAL A 201 2.69 -5.04 -2.20
C VAL A 201 1.98 -6.12 -3.01
N VAL A 202 1.15 -5.68 -3.96
CA VAL A 202 0.45 -6.56 -4.90
C VAL A 202 1.16 -6.50 -6.25
N ILE A 203 1.40 -7.66 -6.85
CA ILE A 203 1.94 -7.76 -8.21
C ILE A 203 0.98 -8.53 -9.10
N HIS A 204 0.53 -7.89 -10.18
CA HIS A 204 -0.42 -8.51 -11.10
C HIS A 204 0.27 -9.49 -12.06
N GLY A 205 -0.48 -10.54 -12.45
CA GLY A 205 -0.14 -11.38 -13.59
C GLY A 205 0.93 -12.44 -13.35
N GLU A 206 1.22 -12.82 -12.10
CA GLU A 206 2.18 -13.90 -11.79
C GLU A 206 1.89 -15.19 -12.57
N GLU A 207 0.63 -15.62 -12.63
CA GLU A 207 0.21 -16.83 -13.35
C GLU A 207 0.20 -16.70 -14.88
N THR A 208 0.60 -15.55 -15.43
CA THR A 208 0.69 -15.36 -16.88
C THR A 208 2.05 -15.73 -17.44
N TYR A 209 3.01 -16.10 -16.58
CA TYR A 209 4.34 -16.47 -17.02
C TYR A 209 4.31 -17.66 -17.99
N LYS A 210 5.09 -17.53 -19.08
CA LYS A 210 5.34 -18.56 -20.09
C LYS A 210 6.84 -18.80 -20.18
N GLU A 211 7.23 -20.07 -20.12
CA GLU A 211 8.65 -20.42 -20.16
C GLU A 211 9.34 -19.86 -21.42
N GLY A 212 10.51 -19.25 -21.21
CA GLY A 212 11.30 -18.62 -22.25
C GLY A 212 10.97 -17.15 -22.52
N GLU A 213 9.95 -16.57 -21.87
CA GLU A 213 9.69 -15.13 -22.00
C GLU A 213 10.57 -14.27 -21.07
N PRO A 214 10.76 -12.98 -21.39
CA PRO A 214 11.46 -12.06 -20.52
C PRO A 214 10.75 -11.88 -19.16
N LEU A 215 11.53 -11.95 -18.09
CA LEU A 215 11.08 -11.72 -16.71
C LEU A 215 10.96 -10.22 -16.35
N THR A 216 11.25 -9.35 -17.30
CA THR A 216 11.38 -7.89 -17.11
C THR A 216 10.12 -7.24 -16.56
N HIS A 217 8.93 -7.79 -16.85
CA HIS A 217 7.69 -7.28 -16.29
C HIS A 217 7.68 -7.33 -14.75
N TRP A 218 7.87 -8.52 -14.17
CA TRP A 218 7.86 -8.71 -12.72
C TRP A 218 9.04 -8.00 -12.05
N GLN A 219 10.21 -7.96 -12.69
CA GLN A 219 11.35 -7.20 -12.18
C GLN A 219 11.03 -5.70 -12.05
N ARG A 220 10.44 -5.10 -13.08
CA ARG A 220 10.08 -3.67 -13.08
C ARG A 220 8.99 -3.35 -12.08
N ILE A 221 7.91 -4.14 -12.06
CA ILE A 221 6.79 -3.89 -11.13
C ILE A 221 7.23 -4.12 -9.69
N THR A 222 8.01 -5.16 -9.38
CA THR A 222 8.52 -5.36 -8.01
C THR A 222 9.35 -4.15 -7.55
N ALA A 223 10.28 -3.67 -8.38
CA ALA A 223 11.11 -2.52 -8.02
C ALA A 223 10.28 -1.23 -7.82
N HIS A 224 9.23 -1.06 -8.62
CA HIS A 224 8.27 0.04 -8.52
C HIS A 224 7.49 0.02 -7.20
N GLU A 225 6.87 -1.12 -6.87
CA GLU A 225 6.09 -1.22 -5.63
C GLU A 225 6.94 -1.10 -4.36
N ILE A 226 8.22 -1.53 -4.42
CA ILE A 226 9.18 -1.29 -3.34
C ILE A 226 9.52 0.20 -3.23
N GLY A 227 9.61 0.93 -4.35
CA GLY A 227 9.75 2.38 -4.36
C GLY A 227 8.64 3.07 -3.57
N HIS A 228 7.40 2.56 -3.65
CA HIS A 228 6.27 3.09 -2.87
C HIS A 228 6.34 2.84 -1.36
N GLN A 229 7.19 1.90 -0.91
CA GLN A 229 7.44 1.75 0.52
C GLN A 229 8.19 2.97 1.10
N TYR A 230 8.99 3.66 0.28
CA TYR A 230 9.56 4.95 0.64
C TYR A 230 8.59 6.09 0.38
N TRP A 231 8.03 6.13 -0.84
CA TRP A 231 7.21 7.23 -1.32
C TRP A 231 5.73 6.84 -1.32
N GLY A 232 4.97 7.38 -0.38
CA GLY A 232 3.56 7.10 -0.18
C GLY A 232 3.27 6.29 1.08
N GLU A 233 4.19 5.44 1.55
CA GLU A 233 4.08 4.71 2.82
C GLU A 233 4.94 5.34 3.93
N TRP A 234 6.25 5.52 3.71
CA TRP A 234 7.13 6.16 4.68
C TRP A 234 7.11 7.69 4.60
N VAL A 235 7.24 8.26 3.41
CA VAL A 235 7.01 9.68 3.15
C VAL A 235 5.58 9.81 2.66
N LEU A 236 4.69 10.25 3.55
CA LEU A 236 3.26 10.34 3.27
C LEU A 236 2.97 11.41 2.21
N ASP A 237 2.07 11.09 1.28
CA ASP A 237 1.62 11.96 0.20
C ASP A 237 0.14 11.66 -0.11
N PRO A 238 -0.71 12.67 -0.38
CA PRO A 238 -2.10 12.44 -0.78
C PRO A 238 -2.21 11.64 -2.09
N ASN A 239 -3.35 10.94 -2.23
CA ASN A 239 -3.70 10.25 -3.48
C ASN A 239 -4.29 11.17 -4.56
N SER A 240 -4.50 12.45 -4.26
CA SER A 240 -5.09 13.40 -5.19
C SER A 240 -4.60 14.83 -4.88
N PRO A 241 -3.71 15.40 -5.71
CA PRO A 241 -3.00 14.74 -6.80
C PRO A 241 -1.91 13.79 -6.27
N ALA A 242 -1.68 12.67 -6.96
CA ALA A 242 -0.76 11.60 -6.53
C ALA A 242 0.64 11.67 -7.19
N TRP A 243 0.95 12.74 -7.91
CA TRP A 243 2.08 12.75 -8.85
C TRP A 243 3.44 12.67 -8.15
N VAL A 244 3.58 13.16 -6.92
CA VAL A 244 4.86 13.16 -6.20
C VAL A 244 5.23 11.73 -5.82
N TRP A 245 4.40 11.03 -5.03
CA TRP A 245 4.73 9.67 -4.62
C TRP A 245 4.78 8.68 -5.79
N ILE A 246 3.93 8.86 -6.81
CA ILE A 246 3.98 8.05 -8.03
C ILE A 246 5.26 8.32 -8.81
N GLY A 247 5.57 9.59 -9.10
CA GLY A 247 6.75 9.98 -9.84
C GLY A 247 8.05 9.54 -9.15
N MET A 248 8.12 9.65 -7.81
CA MET A 248 9.29 9.25 -7.03
C MET A 248 9.45 7.73 -6.99
N GLY A 249 8.35 6.97 -6.91
CA GLY A 249 8.36 5.52 -7.06
C GLY A 249 8.87 5.07 -8.44
N ILE A 250 8.41 5.73 -9.50
CA ILE A 250 8.91 5.51 -10.87
C ILE A 250 10.40 5.83 -10.99
N PHE A 251 10.82 6.96 -10.39
CA PHE A 251 12.22 7.36 -10.40
C PHE A 251 13.11 6.32 -9.73
N ALA A 252 12.73 5.86 -8.54
CA ALA A 252 13.44 4.79 -7.84
C ALA A 252 13.52 3.50 -8.67
N ASP A 253 12.40 3.05 -9.27
CA ASP A 253 12.39 1.86 -10.12
C ASP A 253 13.32 2.01 -11.33
N THR A 254 13.35 3.21 -11.90
CA THR A 254 14.14 3.48 -13.09
C THR A 254 15.62 3.41 -12.78
N GLU A 255 16.07 3.99 -11.66
CA GLU A 255 17.47 3.94 -11.25
C GLU A 255 17.93 2.51 -10.98
N TYR A 256 17.12 1.70 -10.30
CA TYR A 256 17.43 0.29 -10.09
C TYR A 256 17.53 -0.48 -11.43
N ILE A 257 16.53 -0.33 -12.29
CA ILE A 257 16.45 -1.03 -13.58
C ILE A 257 17.62 -0.68 -14.51
N LEU A 258 18.04 0.59 -14.50
CA LEU A 258 19.20 1.06 -15.26
C LEU A 258 20.51 0.54 -14.65
N ALA A 259 20.68 0.63 -13.33
CA ALA A 259 21.87 0.13 -12.64
C ALA A 259 22.10 -1.37 -12.87
N ARG A 260 21.03 -2.15 -13.03
CA ARG A 260 21.08 -3.58 -13.34
C ARG A 260 21.03 -3.93 -14.82
N LYS A 261 20.98 -2.92 -15.71
CA LYS A 261 20.90 -3.08 -17.18
C LYS A 261 19.73 -3.95 -17.64
N ILE A 262 18.62 -3.95 -16.88
CA ILE A 262 17.42 -4.76 -17.17
C ILE A 262 16.62 -4.16 -18.32
N ASP A 263 16.50 -2.83 -18.35
CA ASP A 263 15.86 -2.09 -19.44
C ASP A 263 16.56 -0.74 -19.67
N PRO A 264 17.53 -0.68 -20.59
CA PRO A 264 18.25 0.56 -20.89
C PRO A 264 17.37 1.70 -21.41
N GLN A 265 16.16 1.41 -21.90
CA GLN A 265 15.22 2.40 -22.43
C GLN A 265 14.19 2.87 -21.41
N ARG A 266 14.28 2.42 -20.14
CA ARG A 266 13.27 2.67 -19.10
C ARG A 266 12.92 4.15 -18.94
N ARG A 267 13.93 5.03 -18.84
CA ARG A 267 13.76 6.49 -18.68
C ARG A 267 13.03 7.11 -19.88
N GLN A 268 13.43 6.75 -21.11
CA GLN A 268 12.76 7.22 -22.33
C GLN A 268 11.31 6.70 -22.42
N GLY A 269 11.10 5.44 -22.04
CA GLY A 269 9.78 4.81 -22.02
C GLY A 269 8.79 5.58 -21.16
N TRP A 270 9.18 5.97 -19.95
CA TRP A 270 8.33 6.77 -19.06
C TRP A 270 8.05 8.18 -19.59
N MET A 271 9.05 8.86 -20.15
CA MET A 271 8.86 10.22 -20.67
C MET A 271 8.00 10.27 -21.95
N SER A 272 7.94 9.18 -22.71
CA SER A 272 7.30 9.14 -24.04
C SER A 272 5.83 9.55 -24.04
N ASN A 273 5.05 9.08 -23.05
CA ASN A 273 3.63 9.40 -22.93
C ASN A 273 3.40 10.87 -22.64
N TYR A 274 4.22 11.47 -21.76
CA TYR A 274 4.15 12.90 -21.48
C TYR A 274 4.47 13.74 -22.73
N ILE A 275 5.56 13.42 -23.44
CA ILE A 275 5.95 14.10 -24.68
C ILE A 275 4.83 14.00 -25.72
N LYS A 276 4.22 12.83 -25.88
CA LYS A 276 3.06 12.63 -26.77
C LYS A 276 1.86 13.49 -26.34
N GLY A 277 1.62 13.62 -25.04
CA GLY A 277 0.58 14.51 -24.50
C GLY A 277 0.79 15.96 -24.88
N ILE A 278 2.03 16.46 -24.81
CA ILE A 278 2.38 17.82 -25.27
C ILE A 278 2.08 17.98 -26.77
N SER A 279 2.53 17.04 -27.60
CA SER A 279 2.31 17.08 -29.05
C SER A 279 0.83 17.06 -29.44
N ASN A 280 -0.03 16.50 -28.59
CA ASN A 280 -1.48 16.47 -28.76
C ASN A 280 -2.20 17.66 -28.10
N TYR A 281 -1.46 18.65 -27.60
CA TYR A 281 -2.01 19.83 -26.90
C TYR A 281 -2.88 19.49 -25.69
N TYR A 282 -2.56 18.41 -24.98
CA TYR A 282 -3.23 18.06 -23.74
C TYR A 282 -2.90 19.07 -22.63
N ASP A 283 -3.89 19.44 -21.83
CA ASP A 283 -3.66 20.16 -20.57
C ASP A 283 -2.96 19.22 -19.60
N THR A 284 -1.64 19.38 -19.41
CA THR A 284 -0.81 18.52 -18.57
C THR A 284 -0.56 19.09 -17.17
N THR A 285 -1.44 19.96 -16.67
CA THR A 285 -1.30 20.55 -15.32
C THR A 285 -1.33 19.46 -14.24
N VAL A 286 -0.29 19.37 -13.40
CA VAL A 286 -0.14 18.30 -12.39
C VAL A 286 -1.11 18.45 -11.20
N ASP A 287 -1.27 19.69 -10.70
CA ASP A 287 -2.18 20.01 -9.60
C ASP A 287 -3.50 20.60 -10.13
N ILE A 288 -4.06 19.95 -11.15
CA ILE A 288 -5.30 20.39 -11.78
C ILE A 288 -6.48 20.26 -10.79
N PRO A 289 -7.35 21.29 -10.62
CA PRO A 289 -8.48 21.21 -9.72
C PRO A 289 -9.47 20.09 -10.10
N PRO A 290 -10.16 19.44 -9.14
CA PRO A 290 -11.06 18.31 -9.42
C PRO A 290 -12.13 18.60 -10.48
N ALA A 291 -12.71 19.80 -10.47
CA ALA A 291 -13.72 20.21 -11.45
C ALA A 291 -13.16 20.32 -12.89
N SER A 292 -11.86 20.59 -13.03
CA SER A 292 -11.16 20.61 -14.31
C SER A 292 -10.71 19.20 -14.70
N LEU A 293 -10.23 18.39 -13.74
CA LEU A 293 -9.88 16.99 -13.95
C LEU A 293 -11.06 16.19 -14.52
N ALA A 294 -12.28 16.42 -14.02
CA ALA A 294 -13.50 15.77 -14.50
C ALA A 294 -13.82 16.05 -15.99
N LYS A 295 -13.20 17.07 -16.60
CA LYS A 295 -13.38 17.42 -18.01
C LYS A 295 -12.31 16.81 -18.91
N ILE A 296 -11.26 16.21 -18.33
CA ILE A 296 -10.17 15.59 -19.09
C ILE A 296 -10.69 14.32 -19.77
N LYS A 297 -10.43 14.21 -21.08
CA LYS A 297 -10.89 13.09 -21.94
C LYS A 297 -9.76 12.19 -22.43
N TYR A 298 -8.57 12.36 -21.88
CA TYR A 298 -7.41 11.52 -22.16
C TYR A 298 -6.95 10.84 -20.87
N ASP A 299 -6.01 9.91 -20.99
CA ASP A 299 -5.44 9.20 -19.84
C ASP A 299 -4.54 10.13 -19.00
N HIS A 300 -5.16 10.95 -18.15
CA HIS A 300 -4.48 11.86 -17.23
C HIS A 300 -3.56 11.12 -16.27
N ASN A 301 -3.98 9.93 -15.81
CA ASN A 301 -3.22 9.15 -14.86
C ASN A 301 -1.86 8.74 -15.44
N ASN A 302 -1.83 8.11 -16.62
CA ASN A 302 -0.57 7.70 -17.20
C ASN A 302 0.22 8.88 -17.80
N THR A 303 -0.46 9.85 -18.41
CA THR A 303 0.22 10.96 -19.11
C THR A 303 0.80 12.00 -18.14
N VAL A 304 0.04 12.38 -17.12
CA VAL A 304 0.42 13.47 -16.19
C VAL A 304 0.96 12.90 -14.89
N ILE A 305 0.17 12.09 -14.18
CA ILE A 305 0.55 11.61 -12.84
C ILE A 305 1.81 10.74 -12.90
N HIS A 306 1.87 9.78 -13.83
CA HIS A 306 3.04 8.90 -13.98
C HIS A 306 4.14 9.58 -14.79
N SER A 307 3.87 9.84 -16.08
CA SER A 307 4.92 10.21 -17.03
C SER A 307 5.48 11.61 -16.79
N LYS A 308 4.61 12.62 -16.59
CA LYS A 308 5.07 13.98 -16.26
C LYS A 308 5.61 14.05 -14.84
N GLY A 309 4.98 13.39 -13.87
CA GLY A 309 5.50 13.30 -12.49
C GLY A 309 6.95 12.82 -12.45
N PHE A 310 7.24 11.69 -13.10
CA PHE A 310 8.60 11.19 -13.29
C PHE A 310 9.52 12.19 -14.03
N SER A 311 9.00 12.84 -15.08
CA SER A 311 9.78 13.80 -15.88
C SER A 311 10.22 15.02 -15.07
N ILE A 312 9.36 15.52 -14.16
CA ILE A 312 9.68 16.64 -13.26
C ILE A 312 10.84 16.24 -12.34
N ILE A 313 10.76 15.07 -11.73
CA ILE A 313 11.80 14.56 -10.81
C ILE A 313 13.12 14.34 -11.57
N SER A 314 13.04 13.72 -12.75
CA SER A 314 14.21 13.50 -13.61
C SER A 314 14.86 14.80 -14.06
N ALA A 315 14.08 15.85 -14.29
CA ALA A 315 14.62 17.16 -14.64
C ALA A 315 15.37 17.78 -13.46
N LEU A 316 14.84 17.68 -12.24
CA LEU A 316 15.52 18.12 -11.02
C LEU A 316 16.85 17.37 -10.81
N ASP A 317 16.83 16.05 -10.91
CA ASP A 317 18.01 15.16 -10.86
C ASP A 317 19.10 15.63 -11.85
N SER A 318 18.75 15.85 -13.11
CA SER A 318 19.71 16.29 -14.13
C SER A 318 20.35 17.66 -13.91
N VAL A 319 19.73 18.52 -13.09
CA VAL A 319 20.25 19.87 -12.78
C VAL A 319 21.06 19.85 -11.48
N LEU A 320 20.63 19.07 -10.48
CA LEU A 320 21.19 19.07 -9.14
C LEU A 320 22.35 18.09 -8.96
N GLY A 321 22.36 16.97 -9.70
CA GLY A 321 23.35 15.90 -9.54
C GLY A 321 22.95 14.92 -8.45
#